data_AF-A0A6N7FPF1-F1
#
_entry.id   AF-A0A6N7FPF1-F1
#
_cell.length_a   1.000
_cell.length_b   1.000
_cell.length_c   1.000
_cell.angle_alpha   90.00
_cell.angle_beta   90.00
_cell.angle_gamma   90.00
#
_symmetry.space_group_name_H-M   'P 1'
#
loop_
_entity.id
_entity.type
_entity.pdbx_description
1 polymer ?
#
loop_
_entity_poly.entity_id
_entity_poly.type
_entity_poly.pdbx_seq_one_letter_code
_entity_poly.pdbx_strand_id
1 'polypeptide(L)'
;MDAEALASVGVDVSAVEVPPVAPRGHLPFTPGARSALEGCLAEARRGGERRLSPEHLLLALASAPPPDLAVAVLARFDIGEADLRCRLDAPLREAG
;
A
#
# COMPACT_ATOMS: atom_id res chain seq x y z
N MET A 1 -29.29 -2.47 -0.51
CA MET A 1 -28.24 -1.45 -0.29
C MET A 1 -28.57 -0.38 -1.29
N ASP A 2 -29.25 0.65 -0.81
CA ASP A 2 -30.15 1.44 -1.65
C ASP A 2 -29.37 2.67 -2.13
N ALA A 3 -29.26 2.86 -3.44
CA ALA A 3 -28.48 3.94 -4.06
C ALA A 3 -28.84 5.33 -3.52
N GLU A 4 -30.07 5.48 -3.03
CA GLU A 4 -30.62 6.66 -2.38
C GLU A 4 -29.90 7.01 -1.07
N ALA A 5 -29.49 5.99 -0.30
CA ALA A 5 -28.72 6.18 0.93
C ALA A 5 -27.32 6.76 0.63
N LEU A 6 -26.71 6.35 -0.49
CA LEU A 6 -25.39 6.83 -0.91
C LEU A 6 -25.46 8.25 -1.50
N ALA A 7 -26.51 8.53 -2.28
CA ALA A 7 -26.78 9.87 -2.80
C ALA A 7 -26.97 10.90 -1.68
N SER A 8 -27.58 10.50 -0.56
CA SER A 8 -27.77 11.39 0.60
C SER A 8 -26.46 11.87 1.25
N VAL A 9 -25.35 11.14 1.07
CA VAL A 9 -24.01 11.50 1.55
C VAL A 9 -23.17 12.16 0.45
N GLY A 10 -23.76 12.44 -0.72
CA GLY A 10 -23.09 13.07 -1.86
C GLY A 10 -22.26 12.12 -2.73
N VAL A 11 -22.51 10.81 -2.65
CA VAL A 11 -21.82 9.79 -3.47
C VAL A 11 -22.70 9.41 -4.65
N ASP A 12 -22.28 9.78 -5.87
CA ASP A 12 -22.93 9.35 -7.11
C ASP A 12 -22.40 7.99 -7.58
N VAL A 13 -23.23 6.96 -7.44
CA VAL A 13 -22.90 5.58 -7.81
C VAL A 13 -23.07 5.35 -9.31
N SER A 14 -23.83 6.20 -10.02
CA SER A 14 -24.10 6.04 -11.45
C SER A 14 -22.88 6.32 -12.33
N ALA A 15 -21.92 7.09 -11.81
CA ALA A 15 -20.63 7.36 -12.46
C ALA A 15 -19.59 6.25 -12.23
N VAL A 16 -19.85 5.30 -11.33
CA VAL A 16 -18.93 4.21 -11.01
C VAL A 16 -19.24 3.00 -11.89
N GLU A 17 -18.44 2.83 -12.94
CA GLU A 17 -18.48 1.62 -13.76
C GLU A 17 -17.77 0.49 -13.00
N VAL A 18 -18.55 -0.40 -12.38
CA VAL A 18 -18.00 -1.63 -11.79
C VAL A 18 -17.82 -2.63 -12.93
N PRO A 19 -16.58 -3.00 -13.31
CA PRO A 19 -16.38 -3.93 -14.39
C PRO A 19 -17.06 -5.27 -14.01
N PRO A 20 -17.92 -5.83 -14.88
CA PRO A 20 -18.73 -7.02 -14.55
C PRO A 20 -17.87 -8.27 -14.32
N VAL A 21 -16.61 -8.26 -14.75
CA VAL A 21 -15.61 -9.29 -14.52
C VAL A 21 -14.25 -8.61 -14.39
N ALA A 22 -13.48 -8.94 -13.35
CA ALA A 22 -12.09 -8.49 -13.24
C ALA A 22 -11.30 -8.91 -14.50
N PRO A 23 -10.42 -8.05 -15.05
CA PRO A 23 -9.65 -8.40 -16.23
C PRO A 23 -8.87 -9.70 -15.99
N ARG A 24 -8.93 -10.63 -16.93
CA ARG A 24 -8.11 -11.85 -16.90
C ARG A 24 -6.77 -11.56 -17.56
N GLY A 25 -5.67 -11.88 -16.87
CA GLY A 25 -4.31 -11.71 -17.39
C GLY A 25 -3.46 -10.74 -16.56
N HIS A 26 -2.39 -10.23 -17.15
CA HIS A 26 -1.46 -9.32 -16.50
C HIS A 26 -2.08 -7.93 -16.33
N LEU A 27 -2.40 -7.57 -15.09
CA LEU A 27 -2.80 -6.21 -14.74
C LEU A 27 -1.57 -5.31 -14.66
N PRO A 28 -1.58 -4.11 -15.27
CA PRO A 28 -0.53 -3.15 -15.06
C PRO A 28 -0.53 -2.68 -13.60
N PHE A 29 0.64 -2.40 -13.05
CA PHE A 29 0.74 -1.70 -11.78
C PHE A 29 0.15 -0.30 -11.87
N THR A 30 -0.50 0.13 -10.80
CA THR A 30 -0.84 1.55 -10.61
C THR A 30 0.43 2.39 -10.51
N PRO A 31 0.37 3.71 -10.74
CA PRO A 31 1.52 4.59 -10.54
C PRO A 31 2.13 4.48 -9.13
N GLY A 32 1.29 4.42 -8.09
CA GLY A 32 1.74 4.24 -6.70
C GLY A 32 2.43 2.90 -6.48
N ALA A 33 1.87 1.80 -6.98
CA ALA A 33 2.51 0.48 -6.88
C ALA A 33 3.85 0.42 -7.62
N ARG A 34 3.96 1.06 -8.80
CA ARG A 34 5.24 1.18 -9.52
C ARG A 34 6.26 1.98 -8.71
N SER A 35 5.85 3.11 -8.15
CA SER A 35 6.73 3.94 -7.31
C SER A 35 7.22 3.19 -6.08
N ALA A 36 6.35 2.41 -5.42
CA ALA A 36 6.75 1.55 -4.29
C ALA A 36 7.77 0.49 -4.71
N LEU A 37 7.60 -0.15 -5.87
CA LEU A 37 8.58 -1.12 -6.40
C LEU A 37 9.95 -0.48 -6.68
N GLU A 38 9.97 0.75 -7.20
CA GLU A 38 11.20 1.52 -7.38
C GLU A 38 11.83 1.88 -6.02
N GLY A 39 11.00 2.22 -5.02
CA GLY A 39 11.40 2.50 -3.64
C GLY A 39 11.98 1.29 -2.90
N CYS A 40 11.53 0.06 -3.19
CA CYS A 40 12.09 -1.16 -2.59
C CYS A 40 13.61 -1.23 -2.73
N LEU A 41 14.12 -0.85 -3.90
CA LEU A 41 15.55 -0.87 -4.17
C LEU A 41 16.31 0.18 -3.35
N ALA A 42 15.69 1.35 -3.12
CA ALA A 42 16.27 2.39 -2.27
C ALA A 42 16.36 1.90 -0.81
N GLU A 43 15.32 1.25 -0.30
CA GLU A 43 15.33 0.69 1.07
C GLU A 43 16.35 -0.43 1.23
N ALA A 44 16.45 -1.35 0.26
CA ALA A 44 17.47 -2.41 0.31
C ALA A 44 18.89 -1.85 0.30
N ARG A 45 19.14 -0.82 -0.51
CA ARG A 45 20.44 -0.13 -0.52
C ARG A 45 20.71 0.59 0.80
N ARG A 46 19.69 1.17 1.44
CA ARG A 46 19.81 1.85 2.74
C ARG A 46 20.24 0.87 3.84
N GLY A 47 19.73 -0.37 3.81
CA GLY A 47 20.12 -1.46 4.71
C GLY A 47 21.41 -2.19 4.33
N GLY A 48 22.00 -1.89 3.17
CA GLY A 48 23.19 -2.60 2.66
C GLY A 48 22.89 -4.02 2.13
N GLU A 49 21.62 -4.31 1.86
CA GLU A 49 21.17 -5.61 1.39
C GLU A 49 21.35 -5.79 -0.12
N ARG A 50 21.73 -7.02 -0.51
CA ARG A 50 21.92 -7.39 -1.93
C ARG A 50 20.72 -8.13 -2.52
N ARG A 51 19.64 -8.28 -1.75
CA ARG A 51 18.39 -8.93 -2.15
C ARG A 51 17.23 -8.08 -1.66
N LEU A 52 16.17 -8.03 -2.46
CA LEU A 52 14.91 -7.46 -2.04
C LEU A 52 14.17 -8.48 -1.16
N SER A 53 13.41 -7.96 -0.21
CA SER A 53 12.62 -8.73 0.74
C SER A 53 11.30 -8.00 1.00
N PRO A 54 10.29 -8.67 1.59
CA PRO A 54 9.01 -8.04 1.91
C PRO A 54 9.12 -6.79 2.78
N GLU A 55 10.13 -6.72 3.66
CA GLU A 55 10.41 -5.59 4.55
C GLU A 55 10.71 -4.31 3.74
N HIS A 56 11.54 -4.42 2.71
CA HIS A 56 11.85 -3.31 1.82
C HIS A 56 10.62 -2.80 1.08
N LEU A 57 9.75 -3.70 0.64
CA LEU A 57 8.48 -3.34 -0.01
C LEU A 57 7.52 -2.65 0.97
N LEU A 58 7.42 -3.18 2.18
CA LEU A 58 6.55 -2.60 3.20
C LEU A 58 7.01 -1.18 3.59
N LEU A 59 8.32 -0.97 3.74
CA LEU A 59 8.89 0.35 3.97
C LEU A 59 8.64 1.30 2.79
N ALA A 60 8.86 0.83 1.56
CA ALA A 60 8.61 1.66 0.37
C ALA A 60 7.13 2.05 0.20
N LEU A 61 6.20 1.15 0.54
CA LEU A 61 4.77 1.45 0.54
C LEU A 61 4.40 2.48 1.62
N ALA A 62 5.03 2.40 2.80
CA ALA A 62 4.78 3.33 3.89
C ALA A 62 5.36 4.73 3.65
N SER A 63 6.44 4.82 2.87
CA SER A 63 7.10 6.08 2.48
C SER A 63 6.59 6.67 1.17
N ALA A 64 5.55 6.10 0.55
CA ALA A 64 5.03 6.56 -0.73
C ALA A 64 4.46 8.00 -0.62
N PRO A 65 4.63 8.85 -1.64
CA PRO A 65 4.14 10.24 -1.60
C PRO A 65 2.60 10.28 -1.65
N PRO A 66 1.94 11.11 -0.81
CA PRO A 66 0.49 11.25 -0.85
C PRO A 66 0.01 11.96 -2.14
N PRO A 67 -1.20 11.65 -2.63
CA PRO A 67 -2.12 10.65 -2.08
C PRO A 67 -1.75 9.23 -2.54
N ASP A 68 -1.52 8.32 -1.58
CA ASP A 68 -1.30 6.90 -1.85
C ASP A 68 -2.20 6.03 -0.96
N LEU A 69 -2.81 5.01 -1.56
CA LEU A 69 -3.77 4.12 -0.89
C LEU A 69 -3.10 3.27 0.19
N ALA A 70 -1.87 2.79 -0.03
CA ALA A 70 -1.18 1.96 0.96
C ALA A 70 -0.88 2.78 2.22
N VAL A 71 -0.42 4.02 2.06
CA VAL A 71 -0.20 4.96 3.17
C VAL A 71 -1.51 5.23 3.91
N ALA A 72 -2.61 5.49 3.19
CA ALA A 72 -3.92 5.73 3.80
C ALA A 72 -4.43 4.51 4.60
N VAL A 73 -4.24 3.29 4.06
CA VAL A 73 -4.64 2.04 4.75
C VAL A 73 -3.78 1.80 5.99
N LEU A 74 -2.46 1.96 5.90
CA LEU A 74 -1.57 1.81 7.06
C LEU A 74 -1.91 2.80 8.17
N ALA A 75 -2.13 4.07 7.81
CA ALA A 75 -2.56 5.10 8.75
C ALA A 75 -3.90 4.78 9.41
N ARG A 76 -4.84 4.13 8.70
CA ARG A 76 -6.13 3.69 9.27
C ARG A 76 -5.98 2.64 10.37
N PHE A 77 -4.87 1.90 10.37
CA PHE A 77 -4.50 0.95 11.43
C PHE A 77 -3.52 1.53 12.44
N ASP A 78 -3.31 2.85 12.46
CA ASP A 78 -2.34 3.55 13.30
C ASP A 78 -0.90 3.05 13.12
N ILE A 79 -0.56 2.63 11.88
CA ILE A 79 0.78 2.17 11.51
C ILE A 79 1.44 3.26 10.66
N GLY A 80 2.44 3.94 11.23
CA GLY A 80 3.30 4.87 10.50
C GLY A 80 4.57 4.21 9.96
N GLU A 81 5.24 4.93 9.06
CA GLU A 81 6.57 4.56 8.54
C GLU A 81 7.61 4.36 9.67
N ALA A 82 7.59 5.25 10.68
CA ALA A 82 8.49 5.15 11.83
C ALA A 82 8.23 3.88 12.67
N ASP A 83 6.96 3.52 12.86
CA ASP A 83 6.57 2.31 13.59
C ASP A 83 7.04 1.06 12.85
N LEU A 84 6.89 1.04 11.52
CA LEU A 84 7.37 -0.05 10.68
C LEU A 84 8.88 -0.19 10.75
N ARG A 85 9.64 0.91 10.63
CA ARG A 85 11.11 0.84 10.79
C ARG A 85 11.50 0.31 12.16
N CYS A 86 10.92 0.84 13.23
CA CYS A 86 11.20 0.38 14.58
C CYS A 86 10.95 -1.13 14.75
N ARG A 87 9.85 -1.65 14.16
CA ARG A 87 9.49 -3.08 14.23
C ARG A 87 10.35 -3.98 13.35
N LEU A 88 10.79 -3.49 12.20
CA LEU A 88 11.61 -4.26 11.25
C LEU A 88 13.09 -4.26 11.65
N ASP A 89 13.57 -3.20 12.30
CA ASP A 89 14.92 -3.13 12.87
C ASP A 89 15.03 -3.92 14.19
N ALA A 90 13.91 -4.23 14.84
CA ALA A 90 13.90 -5.09 16.01
C ALA A 90 14.24 -6.53 15.61
N PRO A 91 15.09 -7.25 16.36
CA PRO A 91 15.29 -8.68 16.12
C PRO A 91 13.93 -9.36 16.20
N LEU A 92 13.57 -10.11 15.16
CA LEU A 92 12.35 -10.92 15.13
C LEU A 92 12.35 -11.74 16.42
N ARG A 93 11.45 -11.36 17.34
CA ARG A 93 11.23 -12.16 18.54
C ARG A 93 10.73 -13.49 18.02
N GLU A 94 11.51 -14.55 18.22
CA GLU A 94 11.07 -15.91 17.93
C GLU A 94 9.71 -16.06 18.61
N ALA A 95 8.66 -16.16 17.80
CA ALA A 95 7.34 -16.48 18.27
C ALA A 95 7.43 -17.92 18.78
N GLY A 96 7.47 -18.07 20.10
CA GLY A 96 7.42 -19.35 20.79
C GLY A 96 6.09 -20.06 20.60
#